data_AF-A0A7W8UAS4-F1
#
_entry.id   AF-A0A7W8UAS4-F1
#
_cell.length_a   1.000
_cell.length_b   1.000
_cell.length_c   1.000
_cell.angle_alpha   90.00
_cell.angle_beta   90.00
_cell.angle_gamma   90.00
#
_symmetry.space_group_name_H-M   'P 1'
#
loop_
_entity.id
_entity.type
_entity.pdbx_description
1 polymer ?
#
loop_
_entity_poly.entity_id
_entity_poly.type
_entity_poly.pdbx_seq_one_letter_code
_entity_poly.pdbx_strand_id
1 'polypeptide(L)'
;MSKANEKQKQRQCVFCGQVPKNKNREHILPRWLLELTGDPTRKVAMAIDPDTGHSIEFAWSALVMPACEECNNQYSKLEDRVKGIAQVLLKRLPITSRQAFDLLDWLDKVRVCLWLNQRILQKNVARIDPHLFVGNRIGAKDRLLYVYTLDGNGNGLNAFGIESLIFQHQPSCFALRINDIILLNASADYAFSAGCGFWHPARMESMVDGEFAGQVRFTGYAMPRKVSHPLVPFPLLKAALRLIQPIAQRGSDGQFLGPLRQNESYHLTHMSNPAMGAGIIFRQFDDRVAPIYNLDAPLAFDEVVGDHGTAEDIRAQTYRLQTALLRAAGVLTGSEAAVARARSMQNILAQTNELRATMVERDFPSSGGPDYTTIAFRDAMNAAKANQSEL
;
A
#
# COMPACT_ATOMS: atom_id res chain seq x y z
N MET A 1 -3.90 -11.90 -25.88
CA MET A 1 -3.91 -12.92 -24.81
C MET A 1 -5.22 -13.71 -24.87
N SER A 2 -5.18 -15.04 -24.75
CA SER A 2 -6.39 -15.87 -24.82
C SER A 2 -7.20 -15.81 -23.51
N LYS A 3 -8.54 -15.91 -23.60
CA LYS A 3 -9.45 -16.00 -22.43
C LYS A 3 -9.12 -17.14 -21.46
N ALA A 4 -8.40 -18.17 -21.93
CA ALA A 4 -7.95 -19.30 -21.12
C ALA A 4 -6.83 -18.91 -20.12
N ASN A 5 -5.86 -18.11 -20.55
CA ASN A 5 -4.78 -17.62 -19.68
C ASN A 5 -5.30 -16.68 -18.58
N GLU A 6 -6.36 -15.93 -18.86
CA GLU A 6 -6.99 -15.01 -17.90
C GLU A 6 -7.78 -15.77 -16.81
N LYS A 7 -8.51 -16.82 -17.19
CA LYS A 7 -9.19 -17.74 -16.25
C LYS A 7 -8.22 -18.50 -15.34
N GLN A 8 -7.01 -18.80 -15.83
CA GLN A 8 -6.01 -19.56 -15.07
C GLN A 8 -5.31 -18.69 -14.00
N LYS A 9 -5.06 -17.40 -14.29
CA LYS A 9 -4.52 -16.43 -13.29
C LYS A 9 -5.50 -16.12 -12.15
N GLN A 10 -6.82 -16.11 -12.43
CA GLN A 10 -7.85 -15.98 -11.39
C GLN A 10 -7.92 -17.15 -10.40
N ARG A 11 -7.16 -18.23 -10.64
CA ARG A 11 -7.10 -19.42 -9.79
C ARG A 11 -5.77 -19.56 -9.05
N GLN A 12 -4.89 -18.56 -9.09
CA GLN A 12 -3.61 -18.60 -8.37
C GLN A 12 -3.79 -18.37 -6.88
N CYS A 13 -2.89 -18.96 -6.09
CA CYS A 13 -2.77 -18.72 -4.67
C CYS A 13 -2.37 -17.25 -4.43
N VAL A 14 -3.13 -16.53 -3.63
CA VAL A 14 -2.88 -15.12 -3.28
C VAL A 14 -1.51 -14.91 -2.60
N PHE A 15 -0.98 -15.95 -1.95
CA PHE A 15 0.27 -15.89 -1.22
C PHE A 15 1.51 -16.17 -2.08
N CYS A 16 1.50 -17.25 -2.85
CA CYS A 16 2.70 -17.70 -3.59
C CYS A 16 2.60 -17.54 -5.11
N GLY A 17 1.44 -17.16 -5.64
CA GLY A 17 1.21 -16.99 -7.08
C GLY A 17 1.13 -18.28 -7.89
N GLN A 18 1.35 -19.44 -7.27
CA GLN A 18 1.23 -20.75 -7.91
C GLN A 18 -0.21 -21.26 -7.88
N VAL A 19 -0.51 -22.32 -8.62
CA VAL A 19 -1.81 -23.00 -8.51
C VAL A 19 -1.97 -23.56 -7.08
N PRO A 20 -3.10 -23.28 -6.39
CA PRO A 20 -3.31 -23.71 -5.01
C PRO A 20 -3.24 -25.22 -4.84
N LYS A 21 -2.42 -25.66 -3.89
CA LYS A 21 -2.38 -27.04 -3.36
C LYS A 21 -3.29 -27.12 -2.14
N ASN A 22 -4.09 -28.20 -2.03
CA ASN A 22 -5.10 -28.39 -0.98
C ASN A 22 -5.96 -27.13 -0.80
N LYS A 23 -6.80 -26.86 -1.80
CA LYS A 23 -7.47 -25.56 -2.00
C LYS A 23 -8.16 -25.07 -0.73
N ASN A 24 -7.72 -23.92 -0.24
CA ASN A 24 -8.40 -23.15 0.79
C ASN A 24 -8.85 -21.80 0.20
N ARG A 25 -9.73 -21.10 0.93
CA ARG A 25 -10.13 -19.73 0.64
C ARG A 25 -9.61 -18.85 1.75
N GLU A 26 -8.86 -17.84 1.35
CA GLU A 26 -8.35 -16.85 2.28
C GLU A 26 -9.27 -15.62 2.30
N HIS A 27 -9.63 -15.15 3.50
CA HIS A 27 -10.31 -13.87 3.64
C HIS A 27 -9.30 -12.73 3.55
N ILE A 28 -9.62 -11.66 2.82
CA ILE A 28 -8.73 -10.49 2.72
C ILE A 28 -8.53 -9.83 4.10
N LEU A 29 -9.63 -9.72 4.86
CA LEU A 29 -9.63 -9.28 6.24
C LEU A 29 -10.11 -10.42 7.14
N PRO A 30 -9.48 -10.67 8.29
CA PRO A 30 -9.80 -11.80 9.14
C PRO A 30 -11.21 -11.69 9.71
N ARG A 31 -11.84 -12.85 9.94
CA ARG A 31 -13.19 -12.94 10.51
C ARG A 31 -13.33 -12.20 11.85
N TRP A 32 -12.32 -12.29 12.72
CA TRP A 32 -12.35 -11.59 14.01
C TRP A 32 -12.45 -10.07 13.85
N LEU A 33 -11.86 -9.51 12.78
CA LEU A 33 -11.92 -8.08 12.50
C LEU A 33 -13.30 -7.69 11.96
N LEU A 34 -13.90 -8.55 11.13
CA LEU A 34 -15.25 -8.32 10.62
C LEU A 34 -16.27 -8.25 11.76
N GLU A 35 -16.17 -9.19 12.70
CA GLU A 35 -17.03 -9.28 13.90
C GLU A 35 -16.75 -8.13 14.88
N LEU A 36 -15.49 -7.73 15.06
CA LEU A 36 -15.09 -6.63 15.95
C LEU A 36 -15.70 -5.29 15.55
N THR A 37 -15.98 -5.09 14.26
CA THR A 37 -16.44 -3.80 13.73
C THR A 37 -17.91 -3.84 13.28
N GLY A 38 -18.69 -4.81 13.73
CA GLY A 38 -20.13 -4.94 13.45
C GLY A 38 -20.51 -6.16 12.61
N ASP A 39 -21.54 -6.05 11.78
CA ASP A 39 -22.07 -7.16 10.98
C ASP A 39 -21.08 -7.62 9.88
N PRO A 40 -20.59 -8.89 9.88
CA PRO A 40 -19.68 -9.41 8.86
C PRO A 40 -20.26 -9.45 7.43
N THR A 41 -21.57 -9.35 7.29
CA THR A 41 -22.29 -9.35 6.01
C THR A 41 -22.59 -7.95 5.49
N ARG A 42 -22.21 -6.91 6.24
CA ARG A 42 -22.37 -5.51 5.81
C ARG A 42 -21.72 -5.30 4.43
N LYS A 43 -22.45 -4.61 3.57
CA LYS A 43 -21.97 -4.24 2.24
C LYS A 43 -21.12 -2.98 2.33
N VAL A 44 -20.03 -2.97 1.59
CA VAL A 44 -19.17 -1.80 1.43
C VAL A 44 -18.94 -1.54 -0.06
N ALA A 45 -18.92 -0.27 -0.43
CA ALA A 45 -18.44 0.17 -1.73
C ALA A 45 -16.92 -0.01 -1.78
N MET A 46 -16.42 -0.84 -2.70
CA MET A 46 -14.99 -1.17 -2.75
C MET A 46 -14.36 -0.88 -4.09
N ALA A 47 -15.14 -1.05 -5.15
CA ALA A 47 -14.68 -0.97 -6.51
C ALA A 47 -15.69 -0.15 -7.31
N ILE A 48 -15.30 0.28 -8.50
CA ILE A 48 -16.24 0.84 -9.47
C ILE A 48 -16.22 -0.04 -10.70
N ASP A 49 -17.41 -0.38 -11.20
CA ASP A 49 -17.55 -1.14 -12.43
C ASP A 49 -17.11 -0.26 -13.60
N PRO A 50 -16.11 -0.70 -14.37
CA PRO A 50 -15.51 0.13 -15.40
C PRO A 50 -16.40 0.36 -16.62
N ASP A 51 -17.43 -0.46 -16.83
CA ASP A 51 -18.32 -0.34 -17.97
C ASP A 51 -19.44 0.68 -17.67
N THR A 52 -20.00 0.60 -16.45
CA THR A 52 -21.15 1.39 -16.00
C THR A 52 -20.78 2.63 -15.20
N GLY A 53 -19.61 2.67 -14.55
CA GLY A 53 -19.22 3.74 -13.64
C GLY A 53 -19.93 3.71 -12.28
N HIS A 54 -20.67 2.63 -11.98
CA HIS A 54 -21.39 2.45 -10.72
C HIS A 54 -20.51 1.77 -9.67
N SER A 55 -20.72 2.12 -8.40
CA SER A 55 -20.08 1.45 -7.28
C SER A 55 -20.45 -0.05 -7.28
N ILE A 56 -19.44 -0.90 -7.08
CA ILE A 56 -19.64 -2.31 -6.81
C ILE A 56 -19.56 -2.52 -5.30
N GLU A 57 -20.68 -2.98 -4.75
CA GLU A 57 -20.82 -3.29 -3.33
C GLU A 57 -20.65 -4.77 -3.05
N PHE A 58 -19.84 -5.08 -2.04
CA PHE A 58 -19.66 -6.46 -1.57
C PHE A 58 -19.69 -6.53 -0.05
N ALA A 59 -20.15 -7.68 0.45
CA ALA A 59 -19.94 -8.03 1.84
C ALA A 59 -18.46 -8.32 2.06
N TRP A 60 -17.86 -7.75 3.11
CA TRP A 60 -16.46 -8.05 3.48
C TRP A 60 -16.21 -9.56 3.63
N SER A 61 -17.18 -10.29 4.20
CA SER A 61 -17.11 -11.75 4.35
C SER A 61 -17.10 -12.52 3.03
N ALA A 62 -17.59 -11.94 1.93
CA ALA A 62 -17.56 -12.55 0.61
C ALA A 62 -16.22 -12.34 -0.13
N LEU A 63 -15.34 -11.48 0.39
CA LEU A 63 -14.04 -11.19 -0.20
C LEU A 63 -13.02 -12.25 0.18
N VAL A 64 -13.03 -13.30 -0.62
CA VAL A 64 -12.13 -14.43 -0.48
C VAL A 64 -11.30 -14.64 -1.74
N MET A 65 -10.06 -15.08 -1.55
CA MET A 65 -9.11 -15.37 -2.62
C MET A 65 -8.65 -16.83 -2.54
N PRO A 66 -8.32 -17.48 -3.67
CA PRO A 66 -7.74 -18.83 -3.62
C PRO A 66 -6.41 -18.83 -2.87
N ALA A 67 -6.18 -19.84 -2.03
CA ALA A 67 -4.95 -20.00 -1.29
C ALA A 67 -4.55 -21.48 -1.17
N CYS A 68 -3.24 -21.74 -1.08
CA CYS A 68 -2.75 -23.02 -0.57
C CYS A 68 -3.06 -23.11 0.92
N GLU A 69 -3.43 -24.30 1.41
CA GLU A 69 -3.67 -24.54 2.84
C GLU A 69 -2.46 -24.17 3.71
N GLU A 70 -1.26 -24.60 3.31
CA GLU A 70 -0.02 -24.32 4.05
C GLU A 70 0.27 -22.82 4.14
N CYS A 71 0.18 -22.10 3.01
CA CYS A 71 0.33 -20.66 3.01
C CYS A 71 -0.71 -20.02 3.94
N ASN A 72 -1.97 -20.43 3.84
CA ASN A 72 -3.04 -19.87 4.65
C ASN A 72 -2.79 -20.07 6.16
N ASN A 73 -2.34 -21.27 6.55
CA ASN A 73 -1.99 -21.61 7.94
C ASN A 73 -0.79 -20.80 8.47
N GLN A 74 0.13 -20.39 7.60
CA GLN A 74 1.23 -19.51 7.99
C GLN A 74 0.71 -18.10 8.31
N TYR A 75 -0.15 -17.55 7.45
CA TYR A 75 -0.66 -16.19 7.60
C TYR A 75 -1.77 -16.07 8.65
N SER A 76 -2.49 -17.15 8.99
CA SER A 76 -3.42 -17.13 10.13
C SER A 76 -2.71 -16.86 11.45
N LYS A 77 -1.51 -17.42 11.66
CA LYS A 77 -0.68 -17.13 12.84
C LYS A 77 -0.28 -15.66 12.93
N LEU A 78 -0.08 -14.99 11.79
CA LEU A 78 0.19 -13.54 11.77
C LEU A 78 -1.07 -12.78 12.20
N GLU A 79 -2.23 -13.16 11.69
CA GLU A 79 -3.51 -12.53 12.07
C GLU A 79 -3.85 -12.72 13.55
N ASP A 80 -3.55 -13.88 14.13
CA ASP A 80 -3.74 -14.15 15.56
C ASP A 80 -2.92 -13.19 16.43
N ARG A 81 -1.66 -12.91 16.04
CA ARG A 81 -0.82 -11.92 16.74
C ARG A 81 -1.37 -10.50 16.57
N VAL A 82 -1.80 -10.14 15.36
CA VAL A 82 -2.31 -8.80 15.06
C VAL A 82 -3.65 -8.51 15.72
N LYS A 83 -4.48 -9.53 15.99
CA LYS A 83 -5.72 -9.37 16.76
C LYS A 83 -5.49 -8.67 18.10
N GLY A 84 -4.49 -9.12 18.86
CA GLY A 84 -4.15 -8.49 20.14
C GLY A 84 -3.65 -7.05 19.98
N ILE A 85 -2.84 -6.81 18.94
CA ILE A 85 -2.29 -5.48 18.64
C ILE A 85 -3.41 -4.50 18.26
N ALA A 86 -4.36 -4.90 17.42
CA ALA A 86 -5.51 -4.07 17.03
C ALA A 86 -6.36 -3.68 18.25
N GLN A 87 -6.59 -4.61 19.19
CA GLN A 87 -7.31 -4.32 20.43
C GLN A 87 -6.56 -3.35 21.34
N VAL A 88 -5.21 -3.42 21.38
CA VAL A 88 -4.37 -2.46 22.12
C VAL A 88 -4.47 -1.07 21.48
N LEU A 89 -4.38 -0.97 20.14
CA LEU A 89 -4.49 0.29 19.42
C LEU A 89 -5.88 0.94 19.58
N LEU A 90 -6.96 0.16 19.55
CA LEU A 90 -8.32 0.66 19.80
C LEU A 90 -8.49 1.23 21.21
N LYS A 91 -7.75 0.70 22.19
CA LYS A 91 -7.68 1.25 23.55
C LYS A 91 -6.69 2.41 23.69
N ARG A 92 -6.07 2.84 22.59
CA ARG A 92 -5.02 3.89 22.54
C ARG A 92 -3.85 3.59 23.46
N LEU A 93 -3.56 2.30 23.67
CA LEU A 93 -2.46 1.83 24.51
C LEU A 93 -1.17 1.68 23.69
N PRO A 94 0.00 1.81 24.32
CA PRO A 94 1.28 1.68 23.62
C PRO A 94 1.47 0.27 23.03
N ILE A 95 2.10 0.21 21.85
CA ILE A 95 2.60 -1.03 21.24
C ILE A 95 4.14 -1.04 21.23
N THR A 96 4.78 -2.18 21.06
CA THR A 96 6.26 -2.27 20.90
C THR A 96 6.68 -2.26 19.44
N SER A 97 7.98 -2.13 19.15
CA SER A 97 8.48 -2.26 17.77
C SER A 97 8.24 -3.66 17.20
N ARG A 98 8.32 -4.71 18.01
CA ARG A 98 8.00 -6.08 17.56
C ARG A 98 6.55 -6.20 17.11
N GLN A 99 5.63 -5.62 17.89
CA GLN A 99 4.22 -5.55 17.50
C GLN A 99 4.02 -4.71 16.25
N ALA A 100 4.73 -3.60 16.11
CA ALA A 100 4.70 -2.80 14.89
C ALA A 100 5.19 -3.58 13.65
N PHE A 101 6.18 -4.46 13.78
CA PHE A 101 6.61 -5.33 12.68
C PHE A 101 5.51 -6.28 12.23
N ASP A 102 4.86 -6.98 13.17
CA ASP A 102 3.72 -7.86 12.87
C ASP A 102 2.56 -7.08 12.20
N LEU A 103 2.28 -5.88 12.69
CA LEU A 103 1.23 -5.03 12.12
C LEU A 103 1.57 -4.57 10.70
N LEU A 104 2.82 -4.18 10.44
CA LEU A 104 3.31 -3.78 9.10
C LEU A 104 3.29 -4.96 8.12
N ASP A 105 3.69 -6.15 8.56
CA ASP A 105 3.60 -7.39 7.79
C ASP A 105 2.14 -7.71 7.42
N TRP A 106 1.22 -7.55 8.36
CA TRP A 106 -0.20 -7.75 8.09
C TRP A 106 -0.79 -6.69 7.16
N LEU A 107 -0.39 -5.42 7.29
CA LEU A 107 -0.82 -4.36 6.38
C LEU A 107 -0.30 -4.60 4.94
N ASP A 108 0.92 -5.13 4.79
CA ASP A 108 1.44 -5.57 3.49
C ASP A 108 0.56 -6.67 2.88
N LYS A 109 0.19 -7.68 3.67
CA LYS A 109 -0.74 -8.73 3.25
C LYS A 109 -2.08 -8.13 2.80
N VAL A 110 -2.72 -7.33 3.67
CA VAL A 110 -4.03 -6.73 3.39
C VAL A 110 -4.00 -5.92 2.10
N ARG A 111 -2.98 -5.06 1.93
CA ARG A 111 -2.80 -4.22 0.74
C ARG A 111 -2.69 -5.03 -0.55
N VAL A 112 -1.86 -6.09 -0.55
CA VAL A 112 -1.66 -6.94 -1.73
C VAL A 112 -2.93 -7.74 -2.04
N CYS A 113 -3.60 -8.27 -1.02
CA CYS A 113 -4.88 -8.96 -1.18
C CYS A 113 -5.96 -8.04 -1.75
N LEU A 114 -6.08 -6.81 -1.23
CA LEU A 114 -7.01 -5.79 -1.76
C LEU A 114 -6.68 -5.48 -3.21
N TRP A 115 -5.41 -5.25 -3.56
CA TRP A 115 -4.99 -5.00 -4.94
C TRP A 115 -5.33 -6.15 -5.90
N LEU A 116 -5.00 -7.39 -5.52
CA LEU A 116 -5.32 -8.57 -6.34
C LEU A 116 -6.83 -8.74 -6.51
N ASN A 117 -7.62 -8.45 -5.49
CA ASN A 117 -9.07 -8.53 -5.54
C ASN A 117 -9.68 -7.41 -6.42
N GLN A 118 -9.20 -6.17 -6.30
CA GLN A 118 -9.64 -5.05 -7.15
C GLN A 118 -9.47 -5.37 -8.64
N ARG A 119 -8.37 -6.03 -9.01
CA ARG A 119 -8.16 -6.47 -10.40
C ARG A 119 -9.22 -7.46 -10.88
N ILE A 120 -9.76 -8.30 -10.00
CA ILE A 120 -10.88 -9.20 -10.33
C ILE A 120 -12.18 -8.41 -10.46
N LEU A 121 -12.49 -7.55 -9.48
CA LEU A 121 -13.73 -6.79 -9.44
C LEU A 121 -13.85 -5.81 -10.61
N GLN A 122 -12.75 -5.15 -10.95
CA GLN A 122 -12.68 -4.13 -12.00
C GLN A 122 -12.21 -4.69 -13.35
N LYS A 123 -12.30 -6.01 -13.54
CA LYS A 123 -12.05 -6.68 -14.83
C LYS A 123 -10.67 -6.36 -15.44
N ASN A 124 -9.67 -6.10 -14.59
CA ASN A 124 -8.29 -5.76 -14.97
C ASN A 124 -8.19 -4.73 -16.11
N VAL A 125 -8.91 -3.60 -16.01
CA VAL A 125 -8.97 -2.56 -17.07
C VAL A 125 -7.60 -2.09 -17.53
N ALA A 126 -6.66 -1.95 -16.60
CA ALA A 126 -5.28 -1.55 -16.85
C ALA A 126 -4.44 -2.64 -17.54
N ARG A 127 -4.99 -3.85 -17.77
CA ARG A 127 -4.32 -5.00 -18.39
C ARG A 127 -2.98 -5.37 -17.75
N ILE A 128 -2.87 -5.15 -16.44
CA ILE A 128 -1.65 -5.43 -15.69
C ILE A 128 -1.52 -6.94 -15.49
N ASP A 129 -0.31 -7.45 -15.69
CA ASP A 129 0.05 -8.84 -15.35
C ASP A 129 0.59 -8.90 -13.91
N PRO A 130 -0.06 -9.61 -12.97
CA PRO A 130 0.36 -9.60 -11.58
C PRO A 130 1.59 -10.47 -11.38
N HIS A 131 2.71 -9.83 -11.05
CA HIS A 131 3.88 -10.50 -10.51
C HIS A 131 4.03 -10.32 -8.99
N LEU A 132 3.06 -9.67 -8.36
CA LEU A 132 3.03 -9.41 -6.92
C LEU A 132 2.04 -10.34 -6.24
N PHE A 133 2.51 -11.01 -5.19
CA PHE A 133 1.75 -11.88 -4.30
C PHE A 133 2.19 -11.58 -2.86
N VAL A 134 1.41 -11.98 -1.86
CA VAL A 134 1.73 -11.60 -0.47
C VAL A 134 3.15 -12.04 -0.08
N GLY A 135 3.53 -13.28 -0.42
CA GLY A 135 4.81 -13.87 -0.02
C GLY A 135 6.05 -13.23 -0.67
N ASN A 136 5.92 -12.56 -1.82
CA ASN A 136 7.06 -11.86 -2.45
C ASN A 136 7.06 -10.35 -2.18
N ARG A 137 6.06 -9.84 -1.44
CA ARG A 137 5.89 -8.40 -1.21
C ARG A 137 5.99 -7.99 0.26
N ILE A 138 5.63 -8.89 1.17
CA ILE A 138 5.68 -8.65 2.62
C ILE A 138 7.12 -8.31 3.04
N GLY A 139 7.28 -7.17 3.72
CA GLY A 139 8.61 -6.74 4.20
C GLY A 139 9.66 -6.58 3.11
N ALA A 140 9.27 -6.31 1.85
CA ALA A 140 10.19 -6.22 0.72
C ALA A 140 10.57 -4.79 0.30
N LYS A 141 9.85 -3.78 0.81
CA LYS A 141 10.02 -2.35 0.46
C LYS A 141 9.84 -1.51 1.72
N ASP A 142 10.38 -0.31 1.74
CA ASP A 142 10.20 0.64 2.85
C ASP A 142 8.73 0.77 3.24
N ARG A 143 8.47 0.94 4.53
CA ARG A 143 7.11 0.93 5.09
C ARG A 143 6.86 2.13 5.98
N LEU A 144 5.63 2.62 5.93
CA LEU A 144 5.10 3.69 6.76
C LEU A 144 3.78 3.23 7.36
N LEU A 145 3.59 3.53 8.63
CA LEU A 145 2.32 3.38 9.34
C LEU A 145 2.05 4.63 10.16
N TYR A 146 0.96 5.31 9.82
CA TYR A 146 0.40 6.40 10.60
C TYR A 146 -0.92 5.92 11.22
N VAL A 147 -1.05 6.06 12.54
CA VAL A 147 -2.25 5.70 13.29
C VAL A 147 -2.98 6.98 13.69
N TYR A 148 -4.14 7.20 13.09
CA TYR A 148 -5.04 8.27 13.46
C TYR A 148 -6.10 7.74 14.43
N THR A 149 -6.51 8.59 15.36
CA THR A 149 -7.64 8.36 16.26
C THR A 149 -8.77 9.27 15.84
N LEU A 150 -9.98 8.74 15.79
CA LEU A 150 -11.20 9.49 15.52
C LEU A 150 -11.91 9.80 16.84
N ASP A 151 -12.64 10.90 16.84
CA ASP A 151 -13.58 11.22 17.91
C ASP A 151 -14.91 10.49 17.67
N GLY A 152 -15.40 9.80 18.71
CA GLY A 152 -16.62 9.00 18.67
C GLY A 152 -16.40 7.53 19.02
N ASN A 153 -17.51 6.78 19.04
CA ASN A 153 -17.56 5.32 19.24
C ASN A 153 -18.22 4.65 18.02
N GLY A 154 -17.76 5.02 16.82
CA GLY A 154 -18.35 4.59 15.56
C GLY A 154 -17.80 3.23 15.14
N ASN A 155 -18.63 2.19 15.18
CA ASN A 155 -18.31 0.91 14.55
C ASN A 155 -18.13 1.10 13.04
N GLY A 156 -17.04 0.58 12.48
CA GLY A 156 -16.79 0.75 11.05
C GLY A 156 -15.57 -0.03 10.56
N LEU A 157 -15.64 -0.48 9.31
CA LEU A 157 -14.52 -1.10 8.61
C LEU A 157 -14.55 -0.68 7.15
N ASN A 158 -13.59 0.15 6.77
CA ASN A 158 -13.47 0.70 5.43
C ASN A 158 -12.01 0.72 5.01
N ALA A 159 -11.76 0.43 3.74
CA ALA A 159 -10.47 0.62 3.12
C ALA A 159 -10.58 1.80 2.15
N PHE A 160 -9.70 2.78 2.29
CA PHE A 160 -9.68 4.00 1.49
C PHE A 160 -8.52 3.98 0.50
N GLY A 161 -8.76 4.54 -0.69
CA GLY A 161 -7.76 4.66 -1.74
C GLY A 161 -7.59 3.40 -2.58
N ILE A 162 -8.23 2.29 -2.23
CA ILE A 162 -8.08 1.02 -2.95
C ILE A 162 -8.80 0.98 -4.30
N GLU A 163 -9.81 1.82 -4.45
CA GLU A 163 -10.59 1.97 -5.67
C GLU A 163 -9.91 2.90 -6.67
N SER A 164 -8.81 3.56 -6.26
CA SER A 164 -8.07 4.47 -7.11
C SER A 164 -7.28 3.71 -8.19
N LEU A 165 -7.05 4.42 -9.28
CA LEU A 165 -6.33 3.89 -10.44
C LEU A 165 -4.85 3.79 -10.16
N ILE A 166 -4.32 4.77 -9.41
CA ILE A 166 -2.95 4.70 -8.93
C ILE A 166 -2.75 3.43 -8.13
N PHE A 167 -3.71 3.05 -7.27
CA PHE A 167 -3.60 1.81 -6.50
C PHE A 167 -3.58 0.56 -7.39
N GLN A 168 -4.37 0.53 -8.48
CA GLN A 168 -4.31 -0.56 -9.47
C GLN A 168 -2.94 -0.65 -10.16
N HIS A 169 -2.33 0.48 -10.51
CA HIS A 169 -1.02 0.53 -11.16
C HIS A 169 0.13 0.25 -10.20
N GLN A 170 0.03 0.78 -8.99
CA GLN A 170 1.05 0.77 -7.97
C GLN A 170 0.35 0.69 -6.61
N PRO A 171 0.23 -0.51 -5.99
CA PRO A 171 -0.40 -0.67 -4.68
C PRO A 171 0.51 -0.15 -3.55
N SER A 172 0.85 1.13 -3.60
CA SER A 172 1.83 1.78 -2.72
C SER A 172 1.22 2.21 -1.41
N CYS A 173 -0.01 2.70 -1.38
CA CYS A 173 -0.61 3.31 -0.21
C CYS A 173 -2.11 3.05 -0.14
N PHE A 174 -2.62 2.82 1.07
CA PHE A 174 -4.05 2.76 1.38
C PHE A 174 -4.27 3.13 2.85
N ALA A 175 -5.50 3.41 3.24
CA ALA A 175 -5.86 3.54 4.64
C ALA A 175 -6.93 2.52 5.03
N LEU A 176 -6.86 2.01 6.26
CA LEU A 176 -7.83 1.06 6.81
C LEU A 176 -8.44 1.63 8.09
N ARG A 177 -9.73 1.94 8.05
CA ARG A 177 -10.51 2.28 9.24
C ARG A 177 -10.88 1.02 9.99
N ILE A 178 -10.66 1.00 11.30
CA ILE A 178 -11.12 -0.01 12.24
C ILE A 178 -11.77 0.74 13.40
N ASN A 179 -13.09 0.79 13.45
CA ASN A 179 -13.86 1.61 14.38
C ASN A 179 -13.33 3.06 14.45
N ASP A 180 -12.77 3.45 15.60
CA ASP A 180 -12.30 4.81 15.91
C ASP A 180 -10.80 5.00 15.67
N ILE A 181 -10.15 4.09 14.93
CA ILE A 181 -8.79 4.29 14.43
C ILE A 181 -8.73 4.17 12.91
N ILE A 182 -7.82 4.92 12.29
CA ILE A 182 -7.46 4.75 10.88
C ILE A 182 -5.96 4.47 10.77
N LEU A 183 -5.63 3.36 10.11
CA LEU A 183 -4.26 2.96 9.79
C LEU A 183 -3.95 3.40 8.36
N LEU A 184 -3.22 4.50 8.19
CA LEU A 184 -2.65 4.88 6.89
C LEU A 184 -1.34 4.12 6.71
N ASN A 185 -1.28 3.26 5.70
CA ASN A 185 -0.12 2.46 5.38
C ASN A 185 0.40 2.79 3.99
N ALA A 186 1.72 2.99 3.90
CA ALA A 186 2.39 3.07 2.62
C ALA A 186 3.60 2.14 2.60
N SER A 187 3.90 1.62 1.43
CA SER A 187 5.17 0.95 1.20
C SER A 187 5.59 0.98 -0.26
N ALA A 188 6.81 1.44 -0.49
CA ALA A 188 7.31 1.80 -1.81
C ALA A 188 8.84 1.70 -1.87
N ASP A 189 9.37 1.68 -3.08
CA ASP A 189 10.80 1.58 -3.34
C ASP A 189 11.58 2.76 -2.77
N TYR A 190 12.41 2.50 -1.75
CA TYR A 190 13.34 3.46 -1.14
C TYR A 190 12.71 4.81 -0.73
N ALA A 191 11.40 4.83 -0.50
CA ALA A 191 10.66 6.06 -0.24
C ALA A 191 11.10 6.74 1.06
N PHE A 192 11.64 5.98 2.02
CA PHE A 192 12.00 6.47 3.35
C PHE A 192 13.44 6.15 3.76
N SER A 193 14.13 5.29 3.00
CA SER A 193 15.50 4.83 3.25
C SER A 193 16.48 6.00 3.36
N ALA A 194 16.41 6.97 2.44
CA ALA A 194 17.29 8.13 2.45
C ALA A 194 17.19 8.92 3.77
N GLY A 195 15.97 9.19 4.23
CA GLY A 195 15.75 9.91 5.48
C GLY A 195 16.16 9.12 6.72
N CYS A 196 16.08 7.79 6.67
CA CYS A 196 16.54 6.93 7.76
C CYS A 196 18.07 6.75 7.79
N GLY A 197 18.81 7.41 6.88
CA GLY A 197 20.26 7.25 6.74
C GLY A 197 20.69 5.96 6.05
N PHE A 198 19.75 5.18 5.52
CA PHE A 198 20.00 3.93 4.84
C PHE A 198 20.52 4.15 3.41
N TRP A 199 21.20 3.12 2.89
CA TRP A 199 21.48 3.01 1.47
C TRP A 199 20.21 3.14 0.65
N HIS A 200 20.32 3.89 -0.45
CA HIS A 200 19.28 4.05 -1.45
C HIS A 200 19.93 4.35 -2.81
N PRO A 201 19.25 4.08 -3.93
CA PRO A 201 19.75 4.45 -5.25
C PRO A 201 19.84 5.97 -5.40
N ALA A 202 20.87 6.45 -6.08
CA ALA A 202 21.00 7.87 -6.40
C ALA A 202 19.92 8.32 -7.41
N ARG A 203 19.49 7.40 -8.28
CA ARG A 203 18.40 7.61 -9.22
C ARG A 203 17.64 6.30 -9.49
N MET A 204 16.32 6.41 -9.51
CA MET A 204 15.42 5.34 -9.95
C MET A 204 14.90 5.66 -11.34
N GLU A 205 14.84 4.66 -12.21
CA GLU A 205 14.41 4.81 -13.60
C GLU A 205 13.31 3.79 -13.90
N SER A 206 12.13 4.27 -14.27
CA SER A 206 11.00 3.42 -14.67
C SER A 206 11.06 3.20 -16.17
N MET A 207 11.32 1.95 -16.59
CA MET A 207 11.43 1.58 -18.00
C MET A 207 10.03 1.47 -18.60
N VAL A 208 9.70 2.32 -19.58
CA VAL A 208 8.32 2.42 -20.13
C VAL A 208 8.13 1.67 -21.46
N ASP A 209 9.20 1.24 -22.09
CA ASP A 209 9.21 0.41 -23.29
C ASP A 209 10.48 -0.46 -23.38
N GLY A 210 10.60 -1.24 -24.46
CA GLY A 210 11.70 -2.18 -24.68
C GLY A 210 11.56 -3.49 -23.89
N GLU A 211 12.64 -4.28 -23.85
CA GLU A 211 12.69 -5.58 -23.19
C GLU A 211 12.42 -5.51 -21.68
N PHE A 212 12.77 -4.37 -21.05
CA PHE A 212 12.62 -4.14 -19.62
C PHE A 212 11.36 -3.33 -19.26
N ALA A 213 10.41 -3.17 -20.18
CA ALA A 213 9.19 -2.40 -19.93
C ALA A 213 8.47 -2.86 -18.65
N GLY A 214 8.12 -1.90 -17.79
CA GLY A 214 7.49 -2.15 -16.48
C GLY A 214 8.45 -2.46 -15.34
N GLN A 215 9.76 -2.54 -15.60
CA GLN A 215 10.78 -2.70 -14.55
C GLN A 215 11.30 -1.35 -14.06
N VAL A 216 11.79 -1.33 -12.82
CA VAL A 216 12.50 -0.19 -12.24
C VAL A 216 13.98 -0.52 -12.19
N ARG A 217 14.81 0.32 -12.80
CA ARG A 217 16.26 0.24 -12.73
C ARG A 217 16.77 1.20 -11.65
N PHE A 218 17.67 0.69 -10.83
CA PHE A 218 18.34 1.44 -9.77
C PHE A 218 19.74 1.82 -10.23
N THR A 219 20.06 3.11 -10.22
CA THR A 219 21.34 3.65 -10.72
C THR A 219 22.04 4.49 -9.67
N GLY A 220 23.35 4.28 -9.55
CA GLY A 220 24.17 4.90 -8.50
C GLY A 220 23.72 4.51 -7.09
N TYR A 221 24.38 5.10 -6.10
CA TYR A 221 23.99 4.90 -4.71
C TYR A 221 24.39 6.08 -3.82
N ALA A 222 23.64 6.25 -2.74
CA ALA A 222 23.96 7.15 -1.65
C ALA A 222 23.61 6.52 -0.30
N MET A 223 24.31 6.95 0.75
CA MET A 223 24.06 6.50 2.12
C MET A 223 24.40 7.62 3.11
N PRO A 224 23.41 8.38 3.59
CA PRO A 224 23.65 9.58 4.39
C PRO A 224 24.21 9.27 5.79
N ARG A 225 23.96 8.08 6.34
CA ARG A 225 24.35 7.67 7.70
C ARG A 225 23.89 8.63 8.80
N LYS A 226 22.82 9.39 8.51
CA LYS A 226 22.19 10.32 9.43
C LYS A 226 20.69 10.29 9.19
N VAL A 227 19.95 10.45 10.28
CA VAL A 227 18.50 10.57 10.24
C VAL A 227 18.13 12.00 9.87
N SER A 228 17.21 12.18 8.92
CA SER A 228 16.61 13.47 8.58
C SER A 228 15.30 13.69 9.32
N HIS A 229 14.90 14.95 9.45
CA HIS A 229 13.56 15.31 9.90
C HIS A 229 13.01 16.41 8.95
N PRO A 230 11.78 16.27 8.45
CA PRO A 230 10.91 15.08 8.54
C PRO A 230 11.46 13.88 7.71
N LEU A 231 11.00 12.66 8.00
CA LEU A 231 11.28 11.48 7.16
C LEU A 231 10.38 11.43 5.93
N VAL A 232 9.16 11.95 6.09
CA VAL A 232 8.14 11.97 5.03
C VAL A 232 7.98 13.42 4.58
N PRO A 233 8.57 13.82 3.43
CA PRO A 233 8.48 15.20 2.92
C PRO A 233 7.15 15.45 2.21
N PHE A 234 6.05 14.96 2.80
CA PHE A 234 4.69 15.14 2.33
C PHE A 234 3.84 15.60 3.52
N PRO A 235 2.99 16.63 3.38
CA PRO A 235 2.22 17.20 4.48
C PRO A 235 1.06 16.26 4.86
N LEU A 236 1.37 15.23 5.65
CA LEU A 236 0.36 14.37 6.27
C LEU A 236 -0.20 15.04 7.52
N LEU A 237 -1.49 14.81 7.76
CA LEU A 237 -2.14 15.16 9.02
C LEU A 237 -1.37 14.57 10.22
N LYS A 238 -1.45 15.24 11.37
CA LYS A 238 -0.81 14.75 12.59
C LYS A 238 -1.52 13.49 13.08
N ALA A 239 -0.84 12.35 12.92
CA ALA A 239 -1.26 11.08 13.50
C ALA A 239 -0.78 10.94 14.95
N ALA A 240 -1.51 10.17 15.75
CA ALA A 240 -1.16 9.84 17.13
C ALA A 240 0.04 8.88 17.21
N LEU A 241 0.35 8.14 16.14
CA LEU A 241 1.57 7.35 16.05
C LEU A 241 2.10 7.38 14.62
N ARG A 242 3.38 7.70 14.42
CA ARG A 242 4.02 7.82 13.09
C ARG A 242 5.27 6.97 13.02
N LEU A 243 5.16 5.82 12.38
CA LEU A 243 6.20 4.80 12.30
C LEU A 243 6.69 4.64 10.87
N ILE A 244 8.00 4.54 10.72
CA ILE A 244 8.68 4.27 9.45
C ILE A 244 9.63 3.09 9.66
N GLN A 245 9.71 2.21 8.69
CA GLN A 245 10.68 1.12 8.66
C GLN A 245 11.36 1.07 7.28
N PRO A 246 12.65 1.41 7.19
CA PRO A 246 13.40 1.18 5.96
C PRO A 246 13.64 -0.33 5.77
N ILE A 247 13.55 -0.79 4.54
CA ILE A 247 13.80 -2.18 4.15
C ILE A 247 14.87 -2.20 3.08
N ALA A 248 15.97 -2.89 3.35
CA ALA A 248 16.95 -3.21 2.35
C ALA A 248 16.39 -4.19 1.33
N GLN A 249 16.43 -3.82 0.06
CA GLN A 249 15.82 -4.63 -0.98
C GLN A 249 16.81 -5.55 -1.68
N ARG A 250 16.28 -6.58 -2.33
CA ARG A 250 17.05 -7.61 -3.02
C ARG A 250 16.89 -7.50 -4.54
N GLY A 251 17.96 -7.84 -5.27
CA GLY A 251 17.93 -8.00 -6.71
C GLY A 251 17.26 -9.31 -7.15
N SER A 252 17.19 -9.52 -8.46
CA SER A 252 16.70 -10.78 -9.04
C SER A 252 17.59 -11.99 -8.70
N ASP A 253 18.86 -11.75 -8.37
CA ASP A 253 19.82 -12.74 -7.85
C ASP A 253 19.56 -13.13 -6.39
N GLY A 254 18.55 -12.54 -5.75
CA GLY A 254 18.20 -12.75 -4.35
C GLY A 254 19.17 -12.07 -3.37
N GLN A 255 20.21 -11.40 -3.84
CA GLN A 255 21.18 -10.71 -2.99
C GLN A 255 20.69 -9.31 -2.65
N PHE A 256 21.10 -8.77 -1.49
CA PHE A 256 20.82 -7.37 -1.18
C PHE A 256 21.48 -6.44 -2.20
N LEU A 257 20.75 -5.40 -2.58
CA LEU A 257 21.25 -4.27 -3.34
C LEU A 257 22.11 -3.39 -2.44
N GLY A 258 23.15 -2.78 -3.00
CA GLY A 258 24.03 -1.88 -2.26
C GLY A 258 25.06 -2.56 -1.33
N PRO A 259 25.64 -1.80 -0.39
CA PRO A 259 26.78 -2.19 0.46
C PRO A 259 26.38 -3.07 1.64
N LEU A 260 25.16 -3.60 1.71
CA LEU A 260 24.87 -4.67 2.68
C LEU A 260 25.69 -5.93 2.40
N ARG A 261 26.16 -6.10 1.17
CA ARG A 261 27.20 -7.08 0.83
C ARG A 261 28.54 -6.81 1.54
N GLN A 262 28.72 -5.63 2.13
CA GLN A 262 29.98 -5.12 2.68
C GLN A 262 29.95 -4.94 4.22
N ASN A 263 28.91 -5.42 4.92
CA ASN A 263 28.79 -5.30 6.38
C ASN A 263 28.88 -3.85 6.91
N GLU A 264 28.21 -2.90 6.24
CA GLU A 264 28.21 -1.49 6.63
C GLU A 264 27.65 -1.30 8.06
N SER A 265 28.47 -0.75 8.96
CA SER A 265 28.19 -0.67 10.41
C SER A 265 26.93 0.12 10.76
N TYR A 266 26.65 1.21 10.03
CA TYR A 266 25.43 1.99 10.24
C TYR A 266 24.18 1.15 9.96
N HIS A 267 24.16 0.36 8.88
CA HIS A 267 23.03 -0.50 8.59
C HIS A 267 22.85 -1.58 9.64
N LEU A 268 23.93 -2.29 9.99
CA LEU A 268 23.87 -3.39 10.95
C LEU A 268 23.35 -2.94 12.32
N THR A 269 23.74 -1.74 12.77
CA THR A 269 23.25 -1.16 14.04
C THR A 269 21.79 -0.70 13.99
N HIS A 270 21.24 -0.48 12.80
CA HIS A 270 19.86 -0.03 12.60
C HIS A 270 18.96 -1.12 11.99
N MET A 271 19.39 -2.38 12.00
CA MET A 271 18.60 -3.52 11.52
C MET A 271 17.96 -4.28 12.67
N SER A 272 16.67 -4.58 12.53
CA SER A 272 15.96 -5.50 13.43
C SER A 272 16.11 -6.96 12.98
N ASN A 273 16.24 -7.18 11.66
CA ASN A 273 16.47 -8.49 11.08
C ASN A 273 17.32 -8.38 9.80
N PRO A 274 18.65 -8.54 9.90
CA PRO A 274 19.56 -8.46 8.75
C PRO A 274 19.26 -9.49 7.66
N ALA A 275 18.81 -10.70 8.02
CA ALA A 275 18.49 -11.75 7.05
C ALA A 275 17.29 -11.35 6.16
N MET A 276 16.36 -10.55 6.69
CA MET A 276 15.23 -10.03 5.93
C MET A 276 15.47 -8.64 5.34
N GLY A 277 16.58 -7.99 5.71
CA GLY A 277 16.85 -6.60 5.33
C GLY A 277 16.02 -5.59 6.10
N ALA A 278 15.38 -6.01 7.19
CA ALA A 278 14.43 -5.18 7.91
C ALA A 278 15.16 -4.23 8.87
N GLY A 279 14.94 -2.93 8.69
CA GLY A 279 15.37 -1.90 9.64
C GLY A 279 14.62 -1.98 10.98
N ILE A 280 15.14 -1.31 12.00
CA ILE A 280 14.38 -0.95 13.20
C ILE A 280 13.27 0.05 12.86
N ILE A 281 12.37 0.31 13.80
CA ILE A 281 11.38 1.38 13.67
C ILE A 281 12.05 2.74 13.88
N PHE A 282 11.77 3.67 12.98
CA PHE A 282 12.01 5.10 13.16
C PHE A 282 10.66 5.75 13.48
N ARG A 283 10.58 6.40 14.65
CA ARG A 283 9.39 7.13 15.07
C ARG A 283 9.55 8.60 14.72
N GLN A 284 8.59 9.15 13.99
CA GLN A 284 8.52 10.58 13.69
C GLN A 284 7.70 11.30 14.76
N PHE A 285 8.28 12.34 15.34
CA PHE A 285 7.61 13.32 16.20
C PHE A 285 7.43 14.64 15.42
N ASP A 286 6.85 15.65 16.05
CA ASP A 286 6.63 16.95 15.41
C ASP A 286 7.94 17.70 15.15
N ASP A 287 8.95 17.52 15.99
CA ASP A 287 10.22 18.26 16.01
C ASP A 287 11.45 17.40 15.71
N ARG A 288 11.31 16.06 15.73
CA ARG A 288 12.44 15.14 15.59
C ARG A 288 12.03 13.77 15.05
N VAL A 289 13.02 12.93 14.81
CA VAL A 289 12.85 11.51 14.47
C VAL A 289 13.76 10.70 15.38
N ALA A 290 13.24 9.63 15.97
CA ALA A 290 13.99 8.76 16.88
C ALA A 290 14.06 7.33 16.33
N PRO A 291 15.25 6.76 16.09
CA PRO A 291 15.41 5.32 15.92
C PRO A 291 15.12 4.59 17.23
N ILE A 292 14.32 3.51 17.18
CA ILE A 292 13.91 2.72 18.33
C ILE A 292 14.73 1.43 18.40
N TYR A 293 15.82 1.44 19.15
CA TYR A 293 16.72 0.28 19.29
C TYR A 293 16.21 -0.76 20.29
N ASN A 294 15.57 -0.31 21.39
CA ASN A 294 14.89 -1.23 22.30
C ASN A 294 13.54 -1.64 21.71
N LEU A 295 13.52 -2.80 21.07
CA LEU A 295 12.36 -3.29 20.32
C LEU A 295 11.14 -3.59 21.19
N ASP A 296 11.33 -3.69 22.50
CA ASP A 296 10.32 -3.99 23.50
C ASP A 296 9.88 -2.73 24.27
N ALA A 297 10.48 -1.56 23.97
CA ALA A 297 10.07 -0.29 24.54
C ALA A 297 8.66 0.11 24.07
N PRO A 298 7.83 0.70 24.96
CA PRO A 298 6.49 1.14 24.61
C PRO A 298 6.52 2.34 23.66
N LEU A 299 5.81 2.22 22.54
CA LEU A 299 5.52 3.29 21.59
C LEU A 299 4.16 3.89 21.96
N ALA A 300 4.15 4.82 22.92
CA ALA A 300 2.95 5.53 23.35
C ALA A 300 2.36 6.40 22.23
N PHE A 301 1.07 6.69 22.30
CA PHE A 301 0.42 7.64 21.39
C PHE A 301 0.86 9.06 21.75
N ASP A 302 1.16 9.87 20.72
CA ASP A 302 1.34 11.31 20.85
C ASP A 302 -0.02 11.97 21.15
N GLU A 303 -0.01 13.02 21.98
CA GLU A 303 -1.17 13.89 22.10
C GLU A 303 -1.39 14.64 20.79
N VAL A 304 -2.61 14.57 20.28
CA VAL A 304 -2.99 15.27 19.05
C VAL A 304 -3.82 16.50 19.44
N VAL A 305 -3.13 17.62 19.67
CA VAL A 305 -3.73 18.92 19.98
C VAL A 305 -4.00 19.67 18.67
N GLY A 306 -5.23 20.16 18.47
CA GLY A 306 -5.64 20.93 17.29
C GLY A 306 -6.41 20.12 16.25
N ASP A 307 -6.37 20.57 14.99
CA ASP A 307 -7.02 19.90 13.85
C ASP A 307 -6.28 18.61 13.48
N HIS A 308 -6.90 17.48 13.78
CA HIS A 308 -6.41 16.13 13.52
C HIS A 308 -7.02 15.51 12.26
N GLY A 309 -7.82 16.30 11.54
CA GLY A 309 -8.59 15.88 10.38
C GLY A 309 -9.70 14.89 10.72
N THR A 310 -10.75 14.96 9.91
CA THR A 310 -11.84 13.99 9.87
C THR A 310 -11.41 12.69 9.17
N ALA A 311 -12.25 11.67 9.19
CA ALA A 311 -12.02 10.45 8.40
C ALA A 311 -11.94 10.77 6.90
N GLU A 312 -12.69 11.78 6.45
CA GLU A 312 -12.74 12.31 5.10
C GLU A 312 -11.42 13.00 4.74
N ASP A 313 -10.84 13.80 5.63
CA ASP A 313 -9.52 14.42 5.40
C ASP A 313 -8.42 13.36 5.30
N ILE A 314 -8.48 12.33 6.17
CA ILE A 314 -7.55 11.19 6.14
C ILE A 314 -7.69 10.39 4.84
N ARG A 315 -8.92 10.24 4.34
CA ARG A 315 -9.20 9.62 3.05
C ARG A 315 -8.67 10.48 1.89
N ALA A 316 -8.88 11.80 1.92
CA ALA A 316 -8.39 12.73 0.89
C ALA A 316 -6.86 12.71 0.79
N GLN A 317 -6.14 12.81 1.92
CA GLN A 317 -4.67 12.71 1.93
C GLN A 317 -4.17 11.34 1.45
N THR A 318 -4.96 10.26 1.60
CA THR A 318 -4.58 8.93 1.09
C THR A 318 -4.41 8.96 -0.43
N TYR A 319 -5.34 9.59 -1.17
CA TYR A 319 -5.21 9.75 -2.62
C TYR A 319 -4.03 10.64 -3.01
N ARG A 320 -3.80 11.72 -2.27
CA ARG A 320 -2.67 12.63 -2.56
C ARG A 320 -1.32 11.98 -2.26
N LEU A 321 -1.22 11.16 -1.21
CA LEU A 321 -0.02 10.38 -0.91
C LEU A 321 0.24 9.32 -1.99
N GLN A 322 -0.79 8.66 -2.51
CA GLN A 322 -0.65 7.77 -3.68
C GLN A 322 -0.04 8.51 -4.88
N THR A 323 -0.54 9.71 -5.20
CA THR A 323 0.01 10.56 -6.27
C THR A 323 1.47 10.95 -6.01
N ALA A 324 1.81 11.33 -4.78
CA ALA A 324 3.18 11.66 -4.40
C ALA A 324 4.13 10.47 -4.59
N LEU A 325 3.72 9.27 -4.16
CA LEU A 325 4.51 8.04 -4.32
C LEU A 325 4.62 7.59 -5.78
N LEU A 326 3.59 7.80 -6.60
CA LEU A 326 3.65 7.55 -8.04
C LEU A 326 4.69 8.46 -8.72
N ARG A 327 4.69 9.75 -8.38
CA ARG A 327 5.66 10.72 -8.92
C ARG A 327 7.08 10.48 -8.42
N ALA A 328 7.21 9.90 -7.21
CA ALA A 328 8.49 9.53 -6.64
C ALA A 328 9.06 8.20 -7.18
N ALA A 329 8.32 7.44 -8.00
CA ALA A 329 8.73 6.13 -8.52
C ALA A 329 9.89 6.16 -9.54
N GLY A 330 10.53 7.31 -9.72
CA GLY A 330 11.70 7.49 -10.58
C GLY A 330 11.41 8.20 -11.90
N VAL A 331 12.47 8.41 -12.68
CA VAL A 331 12.40 9.07 -13.99
C VAL A 331 11.94 8.07 -15.04
N LEU A 332 10.92 8.44 -15.82
CA LEU A 332 10.47 7.65 -16.96
C LEU A 332 11.57 7.57 -18.03
N THR A 333 11.95 6.36 -18.43
CA THR A 333 13.04 6.10 -19.37
C THR A 333 12.57 5.16 -20.48
N GLY A 334 12.82 5.53 -21.74
CA GLY A 334 12.37 4.80 -22.93
C GLY A 334 12.45 5.67 -24.19
N SER A 335 11.81 5.25 -25.28
CA SER A 335 11.63 6.11 -26.46
C SER A 335 10.85 7.38 -26.10
N GLU A 336 11.11 8.48 -26.81
CA GLU A 336 10.44 9.77 -26.57
C GLU A 336 8.91 9.64 -26.59
N ALA A 337 8.37 8.92 -27.57
CA ALA A 337 6.94 8.66 -27.68
C ALA A 337 6.40 7.84 -26.49
N ALA A 338 7.13 6.82 -26.02
CA ALA A 338 6.71 6.03 -24.86
C ALA A 338 6.76 6.85 -23.56
N VAL A 339 7.80 7.66 -23.36
CA VAL A 339 7.94 8.55 -22.21
C VAL A 339 6.81 9.60 -22.21
N ALA A 340 6.51 10.21 -23.36
CA ALA A 340 5.40 11.16 -23.49
C ALA A 340 4.06 10.53 -23.15
N ARG A 341 3.78 9.32 -23.65
CA ARG A 341 2.57 8.54 -23.32
C ARG A 341 2.48 8.21 -21.83
N ALA A 342 3.57 7.70 -21.24
CA ALA A 342 3.61 7.35 -19.83
C ALA A 342 3.43 8.57 -18.92
N ARG A 343 3.99 9.73 -19.30
CA ARG A 343 3.79 10.99 -18.59
C ARG A 343 2.34 11.48 -18.68
N SER A 344 1.74 11.39 -19.87
CA SER A 344 0.31 11.69 -20.06
C SER A 344 -0.56 10.82 -19.14
N MET A 345 -0.29 9.51 -19.10
CA MET A 345 -0.98 8.59 -18.20
C MET A 345 -0.78 8.96 -16.71
N GLN A 346 0.45 9.22 -16.26
CA GLN A 346 0.71 9.66 -14.88
C GLN A 346 -0.05 10.95 -14.53
N ASN A 347 -0.17 11.88 -15.46
CA ASN A 347 -0.93 13.12 -15.25
C ASN A 347 -2.43 12.85 -15.10
N ILE A 348 -3.01 12.00 -15.96
CA ILE A 348 -4.41 11.60 -15.87
C ILE A 348 -4.68 10.93 -14.52
N LEU A 349 -3.84 9.95 -14.14
CA LEU A 349 -3.96 9.26 -12.85
C LEU A 349 -3.89 10.22 -11.66
N ALA A 350 -2.95 11.16 -11.69
CA ALA A 350 -2.79 12.18 -10.65
C ALA A 350 -4.01 13.12 -10.57
N GLN A 351 -4.54 13.56 -11.71
CA GLN A 351 -5.73 14.40 -11.78
C GLN A 351 -6.98 13.68 -11.25
N THR A 352 -7.16 12.40 -11.59
CA THR A 352 -8.28 11.59 -11.06
C THR A 352 -8.20 11.47 -9.54
N ASN A 353 -7.00 11.24 -8.98
CA ASN A 353 -6.82 11.18 -7.52
C ASN A 353 -7.08 12.53 -6.84
N GLU A 354 -6.65 13.65 -7.43
CA GLU A 354 -6.92 14.98 -6.87
C GLU A 354 -8.41 15.33 -6.91
N LEU A 355 -9.09 14.97 -8.00
CA LEU A 355 -10.53 15.14 -8.11
C LEU A 355 -11.26 14.32 -7.02
N ARG A 356 -10.83 13.06 -6.78
CA ARG A 356 -11.36 12.24 -5.67
C ARG A 356 -11.11 12.85 -4.30
N ALA A 357 -9.89 13.36 -4.05
CA ALA A 357 -9.58 14.02 -2.78
C ALA A 357 -10.49 15.23 -2.55
N THR A 358 -10.62 16.10 -3.55
CA THR A 358 -11.49 17.30 -3.51
C THR A 358 -12.96 16.92 -3.33
N MET A 359 -13.40 15.85 -3.99
CA MET A 359 -14.77 15.33 -3.89
C MET A 359 -15.08 14.84 -2.48
N VAL A 360 -14.15 14.12 -1.84
CA VAL A 360 -14.30 13.68 -0.44
C VAL A 360 -14.35 14.86 0.51
N GLU A 361 -13.49 15.87 0.34
CA GLU A 361 -13.47 17.08 1.18
C GLU A 361 -14.75 17.93 1.04
N ARG A 362 -15.42 17.85 -0.11
CA ARG A 362 -16.64 18.60 -0.40
C ARG A 362 -17.93 17.79 -0.24
N ASP A 363 -17.83 16.56 0.27
CA ASP A 363 -18.93 15.61 0.40
C ASP A 363 -19.71 15.39 -0.93
N PHE A 364 -18.96 15.23 -2.03
CA PHE A 364 -19.50 15.12 -3.40
C PHE A 364 -19.05 13.81 -4.06
N PRO A 365 -19.93 13.05 -4.76
CA PRO A 365 -21.36 13.19 -4.83
C PRO A 365 -22.03 12.52 -3.62
N SER A 366 -23.13 13.10 -3.14
CA SER A 366 -24.08 12.42 -2.27
C SER A 366 -24.51 11.08 -2.90
N SER A 367 -24.54 10.02 -2.11
CA SER A 367 -25.03 8.67 -2.42
C SER A 367 -25.93 8.55 -3.66
N GLY A 368 -25.42 7.96 -4.75
CA GLY A 368 -26.22 7.48 -5.89
C GLY A 368 -25.96 8.15 -7.26
N GLY A 369 -25.14 9.19 -7.33
CA GLY A 369 -24.70 9.75 -8.62
C GLY A 369 -23.62 8.92 -9.31
N PRO A 370 -23.52 8.94 -10.65
CA PRO A 370 -22.41 8.30 -11.36
C PRO A 370 -21.07 8.90 -10.91
N ASP A 371 -20.07 8.05 -10.70
CA ASP A 371 -18.73 8.51 -10.35
C ASP A 371 -18.08 9.12 -11.61
N TYR A 372 -18.24 10.44 -11.78
CA TYR A 372 -17.70 11.18 -12.91
C TYR A 372 -16.18 11.02 -13.03
N THR A 373 -15.45 10.76 -11.94
CA THR A 373 -14.02 10.44 -12.01
C THR A 373 -13.78 9.12 -12.72
N THR A 374 -14.67 8.15 -12.52
CA THR A 374 -14.59 6.83 -13.16
C THR A 374 -15.11 6.85 -14.59
N ILE A 375 -16.12 7.67 -14.92
CA ILE A 375 -16.53 7.88 -16.31
C ILE A 375 -15.38 8.54 -17.09
N ALA A 376 -14.80 9.63 -16.58
CA ALA A 376 -13.65 10.28 -17.18
C ALA A 376 -12.47 9.31 -17.34
N PHE A 377 -12.27 8.42 -16.34
CA PHE A 377 -11.26 7.37 -16.42
C PHE A 377 -11.54 6.33 -17.51
N ARG A 378 -12.76 5.79 -17.56
CA ARG A 378 -13.17 4.81 -18.59
C ARG A 378 -12.94 5.41 -19.97
N ASP A 379 -13.35 6.65 -20.15
CA ASP A 379 -13.25 7.34 -21.44
C ASP A 379 -11.78 7.61 -21.80
N ALA A 380 -10.94 7.98 -20.83
CA ALA A 380 -9.48 8.11 -21.03
C ALA A 380 -8.81 6.77 -21.38
N MET A 381 -9.18 5.68 -20.71
CA MET A 381 -8.66 4.34 -21.00
C MET A 381 -9.12 3.80 -22.35
N ASN A 382 -10.36 4.10 -22.75
CA ASN A 382 -10.89 3.72 -24.05
C ASN A 382 -10.22 4.50 -25.19
N ALA A 383 -9.99 5.81 -25.00
CA ALA A 383 -9.23 6.62 -25.95
C ALA A 383 -7.79 6.12 -26.11
N ALA A 384 -7.12 5.75 -25.00
CA ALA A 384 -5.76 5.19 -25.04
C ALA A 384 -5.69 3.84 -25.77
N LYS A 385 -6.74 3.00 -25.66
CA LYS A 385 -6.83 1.71 -26.36
C LYS A 385 -7.07 1.86 -27.87
N ALA A 386 -7.92 2.81 -28.28
CA ALA A 386 -8.22 3.05 -29.70
C ALA A 386 -6.97 3.45 -30.50
N ASN A 387 -6.09 4.24 -29.90
CA ASN A 387 -4.84 4.69 -30.53
C ASN A 387 -3.74 3.61 -30.58
N GLN A 388 -3.89 2.50 -29.85
CA GLN A 388 -2.95 1.37 -29.91
C GLN A 388 -3.30 0.35 -31.00
N SER A 389 -4.54 0.34 -31.50
CA SER A 389 -4.95 -0.51 -32.63
C SER A 389 -4.57 0.05 -34.00
N GLU A 390 -4.00 1.26 -34.04
CA GLU A 390 -3.51 1.92 -35.26
C GLU A 390 -1.98 1.78 -35.46
N LEU A 391 -1.32 1.02 -34.58
CA LEU A 391 0.08 0.58 -34.65
C LEU A 391 0.13 -0.94 -34.80
#